data_AF-A0A8C3FUP6-F1
#
_entry.id   AF-A0A8C3FUP6-F1
#
_cell.length_a   1.000
_cell.length_b   1.000
_cell.length_c   1.000
_cell.angle_alpha   90.00
_cell.angle_beta   90.00
_cell.angle_gamma   90.00
#
_symmetry.space_group_name_H-M   'P 1'
#
loop_
_entity.id
_entity.type
_entity.pdbx_description
1 polymer ?
#
loop_
_entity_poly.entity_id
_entity_poly.type
_entity_poly.pdbx_seq_one_letter_code
_entity_poly.pdbx_strand_id
1 'polypeptide(L)'
;MKSSSFHHGSTASVSLPGFIIFFINLPIHNLVSAQFTVIGPSQPATAIVGEDIVLSCHLSPPMSAENMEVRWFRSHYSYLVHHYRDGKDQTENQMPEYTGRTEFLKVDIRNGSVALRLHNIRPTDEGRY
;
A
#
# COMPACT_ATOMS: atom_id res chain seq x y z
N MET A 1 -71.08 -40.92 41.65
CA MET A 1 -70.90 -39.49 41.97
C MET A 1 -69.41 -39.24 42.20
N LYS A 2 -68.80 -38.37 41.40
CA LYS A 2 -67.44 -37.77 41.50
C LYS A 2 -66.25 -38.74 41.53
N SER A 3 -65.07 -38.45 41.02
CA SER A 3 -64.51 -37.53 40.01
C SER A 3 -62.99 -37.74 40.12
N SER A 4 -62.26 -37.49 39.03
CA SER A 4 -60.80 -37.26 39.01
C SER A 4 -59.94 -38.53 39.16
N SER A 5 -58.81 -38.68 38.49
CA SER A 5 -58.00 -37.74 37.72
C SER A 5 -56.99 -38.54 36.90
N PHE A 6 -56.86 -38.21 35.61
CA PHE A 6 -55.75 -38.65 34.76
C PHE A 6 -54.63 -37.61 34.86
N HIS A 7 -53.45 -38.04 35.29
CA HIS A 7 -52.12 -37.42 35.18
C HIS A 7 -51.18 -38.47 35.78
N HIS A 8 -50.11 -39.00 35.18
CA HIS A 8 -49.02 -38.36 34.46
C HIS A 8 -48.26 -39.48 33.72
N GLY A 9 -47.87 -39.25 32.46
CA GLY A 9 -46.95 -40.11 31.73
C GLY A 9 -46.18 -39.24 30.76
N SER A 10 -45.11 -38.60 31.28
CA SER A 10 -44.27 -37.65 30.58
C SER A 10 -43.58 -38.27 29.37
N THR A 11 -43.92 -37.82 28.17
CA THR A 11 -43.02 -37.88 27.02
C THR A 11 -42.17 -36.61 27.06
N ALA A 12 -40.94 -36.72 27.57
CA ALA A 12 -39.97 -35.64 27.48
C ALA A 12 -39.49 -35.55 26.01
N SER A 13 -40.01 -34.56 25.28
CA SER A 13 -39.44 -34.13 24.01
C SER A 13 -38.12 -33.43 24.30
N VAL A 14 -37.01 -34.04 23.89
CA VAL A 14 -35.69 -33.40 23.91
C VAL A 14 -35.71 -32.30 22.85
N SER A 15 -35.88 -31.05 23.26
CA SER A 15 -35.69 -29.91 22.35
C SER A 15 -34.19 -29.78 22.07
N LEU A 16 -33.80 -29.80 20.79
CA LEU A 16 -32.41 -29.61 20.40
C LEU A 16 -31.86 -28.30 21.00
N PRO A 17 -30.68 -28.32 21.64
CA PRO A 17 -30.07 -27.11 22.16
C PRO A 17 -29.75 -26.20 20.98
N GLY A 18 -30.29 -24.98 21.04
CA GLY A 18 -30.10 -23.95 20.02
C GLY A 18 -28.62 -23.69 19.79
N PHE A 19 -28.10 -24.19 18.66
CA PHE A 19 -26.86 -23.70 18.10
C PHE A 19 -27.09 -22.23 17.72
N ILE A 20 -26.69 -21.30 18.59
CA ILE A 20 -26.56 -19.90 18.20
C ILE A 20 -25.39 -19.85 17.23
N ILE A 21 -25.69 -19.96 15.93
CA ILE A 21 -24.73 -19.73 14.86
C ILE A 21 -24.50 -18.22 14.82
N PHE A 22 -23.39 -17.77 15.39
CA PHE A 22 -22.94 -16.39 15.24
C PHE A 22 -22.37 -16.24 13.83
N PHE A 23 -23.22 -15.89 12.86
CA PHE A 23 -22.75 -15.49 11.54
C PHE A 23 -21.98 -14.18 11.69
N ILE A 24 -20.65 -14.28 11.78
CA ILE A 24 -19.77 -13.12 11.67
C ILE A 24 -19.99 -12.58 10.25
N ASN A 25 -20.84 -11.56 10.13
CA ASN A 25 -20.99 -10.80 8.90
C ASN A 25 -19.70 -10.00 8.74
N LEU A 26 -18.68 -10.60 8.17
CA LEU A 26 -17.54 -9.88 7.63
C LEU A 26 -18.09 -9.08 6.45
N PRO A 27 -18.17 -7.74 6.51
CA PRO A 27 -18.53 -6.96 5.34
C PRO A 27 -17.53 -7.34 4.26
N ILE A 28 -18.03 -7.85 3.14
CA ILE A 28 -17.23 -8.03 1.93
C ILE A 28 -16.84 -6.62 1.50
N HIS A 29 -15.67 -6.17 1.93
CA HIS A 29 -15.09 -4.93 1.44
C HIS A 29 -14.89 -5.14 -0.06
N ASN A 30 -15.76 -4.55 -0.88
CA ASN A 30 -15.54 -4.46 -2.31
C ASN A 30 -14.19 -3.74 -2.48
N LEU A 31 -13.15 -4.49 -2.85
CA LEU A 31 -11.85 -3.93 -3.22
C LEU A 31 -12.02 -3.25 -4.58
N VAL A 32 -12.53 -2.02 -4.56
CA VAL A 32 -12.53 -1.16 -5.74
C VAL A 32 -11.08 -0.80 -6.02
N SER A 33 -10.57 -1.23 -7.18
CA SER A 33 -9.27 -0.78 -7.66
C SER A 33 -9.35 0.70 -8.01
N ALA A 34 -8.51 1.52 -7.38
CA ALA A 34 -8.37 2.91 -7.79
C ALA A 34 -7.67 2.97 -9.16
N GLN A 35 -8.21 3.77 -10.08
CA GLN A 35 -7.60 4.03 -11.38
C GLN A 35 -6.80 5.32 -11.29
N PHE A 36 -5.50 5.27 -11.54
CA PHE A 36 -4.61 6.43 -11.54
C PHE A 36 -3.46 6.25 -12.53
N THR A 37 -2.82 7.35 -12.89
CA THR A 37 -1.55 7.38 -13.64
C THR A 37 -0.48 8.11 -12.84
N VAL A 38 0.79 7.78 -13.10
CA VAL A 38 1.94 8.48 -12.51
C VAL A 38 2.49 9.46 -13.54
N ILE A 39 2.56 10.74 -13.17
CA ILE A 39 3.02 11.83 -14.02
C ILE A 39 4.35 12.36 -13.48
N GLY A 40 5.39 12.33 -14.32
CA GLY A 40 6.69 12.95 -14.07
C GLY A 40 6.76 14.42 -14.53
N PRO A 41 7.90 15.09 -14.35
CA PRO A 41 8.08 16.46 -14.84
C PRO A 41 8.05 16.50 -16.37
N SER A 42 7.57 17.61 -16.93
CA SER A 42 7.50 17.82 -18.39
C SER A 42 8.85 18.08 -19.03
N GLN A 43 9.84 18.49 -18.24
CA GLN A 43 11.21 18.76 -18.66
C GLN A 43 12.19 17.88 -17.89
N PRO A 44 13.30 17.45 -18.52
CA PRO A 44 14.36 16.74 -17.81
C PRO A 44 14.91 17.57 -16.65
N ALA A 45 15.12 16.94 -15.50
CA ALA A 45 15.82 17.58 -14.39
C ALA A 45 17.32 17.68 -14.72
N THR A 46 17.91 18.86 -14.48
CA THR A 46 19.36 19.08 -14.62
C THR A 46 20.00 19.09 -13.23
N ALA A 47 21.14 18.43 -13.08
CA ALA A 47 21.89 18.37 -11.83
C ALA A 47 23.35 18.75 -12.03
N ILE A 48 23.96 19.22 -10.94
CA ILE A 48 25.38 19.48 -10.83
C ILE A 48 26.04 18.27 -10.16
N VAL A 49 27.15 17.80 -10.74
CA VAL A 49 27.93 16.70 -10.16
C VAL A 49 28.39 17.07 -8.75
N GLY A 50 28.20 16.16 -7.79
CA GLY A 50 28.52 16.35 -6.38
C GLY A 50 27.38 16.94 -5.53
N GLU A 51 26.34 17.51 -6.15
CA GLU A 51 25.16 18.04 -5.46
C GLU A 51 24.02 17.02 -5.39
N ASP A 52 22.92 17.40 -4.74
CA ASP A 52 21.71 16.60 -4.66
C ASP A 52 20.72 16.99 -5.77
N ILE A 53 19.95 16.04 -6.27
CA ILE A 53 18.81 16.31 -7.17
C ILE A 53 17.51 15.77 -6.55
N VAL A 54 16.38 16.39 -6.92
CA VAL A 54 15.05 15.91 -6.56
C VAL A 54 14.28 15.51 -7.82
N LEU A 55 13.86 14.25 -7.88
CA LEU A 55 13.07 13.67 -8.96
C LEU A 55 11.62 13.49 -8.49
N SER A 56 10.73 14.42 -8.84
CA SER A 56 9.34 14.43 -8.42
C SER A 56 8.41 13.68 -9.36
N CYS A 57 7.37 13.04 -8.83
CA CYS A 57 6.23 12.56 -9.60
C CYS A 57 4.93 12.75 -8.81
N HIS A 58 3.79 12.66 -9.48
CA HIS A 58 2.49 12.75 -8.83
C HIS A 58 1.45 11.85 -9.48
N LEU A 59 0.41 11.52 -8.71
CA LEU A 59 -0.74 10.78 -9.21
C LEU A 59 -1.74 11.70 -9.91
N SER A 60 -2.36 11.19 -10.96
CA SER A 60 -3.52 11.81 -11.61
C SER A 60 -4.65 10.79 -11.80
N PRO A 61 -5.87 11.08 -11.32
CA PRO A 61 -6.25 12.24 -10.51
C PRO A 61 -5.55 12.24 -9.14
N PRO A 62 -5.49 13.39 -8.44
CA PRO A 62 -4.88 13.46 -7.11
C PRO A 62 -5.59 12.51 -6.12
N MET A 63 -4.80 11.69 -5.42
CA MET A 63 -5.29 10.75 -4.41
C MET A 63 -4.16 10.35 -3.46
N SER A 64 -4.48 9.86 -2.26
CA SER A 64 -3.44 9.50 -1.29
C SER A 64 -2.60 8.31 -1.76
N ALA A 65 -1.28 8.48 -1.66
CA ALA A 65 -0.27 7.45 -1.89
C ALA A 65 0.34 6.91 -0.58
N GLU A 66 -0.21 7.26 0.59
CA GLU A 66 0.36 6.89 1.91
C GLU A 66 0.51 5.38 2.10
N ASN A 67 -0.44 4.60 1.57
CA ASN A 67 -0.50 3.15 1.66
C ASN A 67 -0.04 2.44 0.38
N MET A 68 0.61 3.17 -0.54
CA MET A 68 1.12 2.61 -1.79
C MET A 68 2.59 2.20 -1.63
N GLU A 69 2.97 1.19 -2.43
CA GLU A 69 4.36 0.89 -2.70
C GLU A 69 4.87 1.83 -3.79
N VAL A 70 6.04 2.43 -3.59
CA VAL A 70 6.65 3.37 -4.54
C VAL A 70 8.04 2.87 -4.91
N ARG A 71 8.34 2.83 -6.21
CA ARG A 71 9.64 2.41 -6.73
C ARG A 71 10.15 3.39 -7.78
N TRP A 72 11.42 3.78 -7.65
CA TRP A 72 12.20 4.35 -8.74
C TRP A 72 13.13 3.26 -9.28
N PHE A 73 13.18 3.13 -10.59
CA PHE A 73 14.07 2.21 -11.29
C PHE A 73 14.66 2.91 -12.51
N ARG A 74 15.68 2.35 -13.16
CA ARG A 74 16.25 2.95 -14.38
C ARG A 74 15.42 2.56 -15.61
N SER A 75 16.06 2.28 -16.74
CA SER A 75 15.36 1.84 -17.96
C SER A 75 14.60 0.52 -17.82
N HIS A 76 14.90 -0.30 -16.82
CA HIS A 76 14.27 -1.59 -16.56
C HIS A 76 13.87 -1.72 -15.09
N TYR A 77 12.74 -2.38 -14.84
CA TYR A 77 12.17 -2.55 -13.49
C TYR A 77 13.12 -3.23 -12.50
N SER A 78 14.03 -4.09 -12.98
CA SER A 78 15.05 -4.76 -12.17
C SER A 78 16.19 -3.85 -11.72
N TYR A 79 16.36 -2.68 -12.35
CA TYR A 79 17.41 -1.71 -12.02
C TYR A 79 16.91 -0.74 -10.96
N LEU A 80 16.70 -1.27 -9.75
CA LEU A 80 16.04 -0.58 -8.64
C LEU A 80 16.95 0.50 -8.03
N VAL A 81 16.47 1.75 -8.10
CA VAL A 81 17.14 2.93 -7.54
C VAL A 81 16.69 3.19 -6.12
N HIS A 82 15.38 3.06 -5.85
CA HIS A 82 14.80 3.25 -4.52
C HIS A 82 13.47 2.50 -4.41
N HIS A 83 13.17 2.01 -3.22
CA HIS A 83 11.93 1.28 -2.94
C HIS A 83 11.39 1.68 -1.57
N TYR A 84 10.16 2.19 -1.55
CA TYR A 84 9.41 2.54 -0.36
C TYR A 84 8.18 1.65 -0.25
N ARG A 85 8.01 0.99 0.89
CA ARG A 85 6.86 0.10 1.16
C ARG A 85 6.59 0.02 2.65
N ASP A 86 5.33 -0.13 3.04
CA ASP A 86 4.93 -0.31 4.44
C ASP A 86 5.42 0.82 5.36
N GLY A 87 5.43 2.06 4.85
CA GLY A 87 5.83 3.22 5.63
C GLY A 87 7.34 3.48 5.71
N LYS A 88 8.18 2.64 5.09
CA LYS A 88 9.64 2.66 5.24
C LYS A 88 10.40 2.39 3.93
N ASP A 89 11.64 2.87 3.89
CA ASP A 89 12.58 2.60 2.81
C ASP A 89 13.08 1.15 2.90
N GLN A 90 13.24 0.51 1.74
CA GLN A 90 13.63 -0.89 1.59
C GLN A 90 14.97 -0.95 0.85
N THR A 91 15.97 -1.59 1.46
CA THR A 91 17.36 -1.59 0.93
C THR A 91 17.77 -2.91 0.27
N GLU A 92 16.99 -3.97 0.43
CA GLU A 92 17.39 -5.37 0.12
C GLU A 92 17.78 -5.60 -1.34
N ASN A 93 17.08 -4.97 -2.28
CA ASN A 93 17.28 -5.16 -3.73
C ASN A 93 17.75 -3.88 -4.44
N GLN A 94 18.17 -2.87 -3.67
CA GLN A 94 18.64 -1.61 -4.24
C GLN A 94 19.98 -1.84 -4.94
N MET A 95 20.17 -1.23 -6.11
CA MET A 95 21.46 -1.30 -6.79
C MET A 95 22.55 -0.64 -5.91
N PRO A 96 23.72 -1.28 -5.73
CA PRO A 96 24.76 -0.82 -4.81
C PRO A 96 25.19 0.64 -5.01
N GLU A 97 25.20 1.12 -6.26
CA GLU A 97 25.53 2.49 -6.61
C GLU A 97 24.57 3.57 -6.05
N TYR A 98 23.37 3.19 -5.62
CA TYR A 98 22.38 4.10 -5.01
C TYR A 98 22.22 3.90 -3.50
N THR A 99 22.78 2.84 -2.93
CA THR A 99 22.70 2.56 -1.49
C THR A 99 23.26 3.72 -0.66
N GLY A 100 22.46 4.19 0.30
CA GLY A 100 22.81 5.33 1.16
C GLY A 100 22.84 6.69 0.45
N ARG A 101 22.40 6.75 -0.81
CA ARG A 101 22.33 7.99 -1.59
C ARG A 101 20.91 8.41 -1.93
N THR A 102 19.89 7.67 -1.51
CA THR A 102 18.50 7.98 -1.84
C THR A 102 17.65 8.21 -0.61
N GLU A 103 16.72 9.16 -0.71
CA GLU A 103 15.76 9.52 0.33
C GLU A 103 14.37 9.71 -0.30
N PHE A 104 13.35 9.05 0.26
CA PHE A 104 11.96 9.24 -0.16
C PHE A 104 11.33 10.47 0.50
N LEU A 105 10.83 11.39 -0.33
CA LEU A 105 10.22 12.64 0.10
C LEU A 105 8.69 12.58 -0.04
N LYS A 106 7.99 12.76 1.09
CA LYS A 106 6.53 12.81 1.18
C LYS A 106 5.99 14.23 0.97
N VAL A 107 6.26 14.83 -0.19
CA VAL A 107 5.99 16.26 -0.48
C VAL A 107 4.53 16.65 -0.22
N ASP A 108 3.58 15.96 -0.88
CA ASP A 108 2.15 16.07 -0.63
C ASP A 108 1.50 14.69 -0.89
N ILE A 109 1.98 13.70 -0.12
CA ILE A 109 1.65 12.28 -0.33
C ILE A 109 0.15 12.00 -0.20
N ARG A 110 -0.59 12.84 0.53
CA ARG A 110 -2.05 12.72 0.69
C ARG A 110 -2.82 13.07 -0.58
N ASN A 111 -2.21 13.86 -1.47
CA ASN A 111 -2.70 14.15 -2.82
C ASN A 111 -1.90 13.41 -3.90
N GLY A 112 -0.99 12.51 -3.50
CA GLY A 112 -0.26 11.64 -4.41
C GLY A 112 1.01 12.25 -4.98
N SER A 113 1.51 13.37 -4.45
CA SER A 113 2.78 13.96 -4.85
C SER A 113 3.92 13.46 -3.96
N VAL A 114 4.95 12.91 -4.60
CA VAL A 114 6.12 12.33 -3.94
C VAL A 114 7.38 12.69 -4.73
N ALA A 115 8.55 12.57 -4.10
CA ALA A 115 9.81 12.73 -4.81
C ALA A 115 10.90 11.82 -4.27
N LEU A 116 11.92 11.58 -5.09
CA LEU A 116 13.16 10.96 -4.69
C LEU A 116 14.24 12.04 -4.62
N ARG A 117 14.88 12.21 -3.46
CA ARG A 117 16.17 12.90 -3.41
C ARG A 117 17.28 11.89 -3.68
N LEU A 118 18.16 12.21 -4.63
CA LEU A 118 19.37 11.47 -4.90
C LEU A 118 20.58 12.36 -4.57
N HIS A 119 21.38 11.90 -3.62
CA HIS A 119 22.51 12.62 -3.06
C HIS A 119 23.79 12.42 -3.85
N ASN A 120 24.63 13.45 -3.85
CA ASN A 120 25.99 13.43 -4.40
C ASN A 120 26.02 12.86 -5.82
N ILE A 121 25.40 13.58 -6.76
CA ILE A 121 25.19 13.16 -8.14
C ILE A 121 26.52 12.84 -8.84
N ARG A 122 26.52 11.74 -9.58
CA ARG A 122 27.65 11.23 -10.35
C ARG A 122 27.30 11.26 -11.85
N PRO A 123 28.28 11.35 -12.75
CA PRO A 123 28.02 11.26 -14.19
C PRO A 123 27.26 9.99 -14.60
N THR A 124 27.46 8.87 -13.88
CA THR A 124 26.76 7.59 -14.12
C THR A 124 25.27 7.62 -13.79
N ASP A 125 24.82 8.60 -13.02
CA ASP A 125 23.40 8.78 -12.68
C ASP A 125 22.62 9.39 -13.86
N GLU A 126 23.29 10.00 -14.84
CA GLU A 126 22.63 10.55 -16.03
C GLU A 126 21.82 9.48 -16.76
N GLY A 127 20.54 9.76 -17.04
CA GLY A 127 19.69 8.89 -17.84
C GLY A 127 18.23 8.89 -17.40
N ARG A 128 17.49 7.91 -17.91
CA ARG A 128 16.06 7.74 -17.60
C ARG A 128 15.88 7.00 -16.27
N TYR A 129 14.93 7.50 -15.51
CA TYR A 129 14.38 6.93 -14.28
C TYR A 129 12.89 6.68 -14.45
#